data_AF-A0A9P2V1V0-F1
#
_entry.id   AF-A0A9P2V1V0-F1
#
_cell.length_a   1.000
_cell.length_b   1.000
_cell.length_c   1.000
_cell.angle_alpha   90.00
_cell.angle_beta   90.00
_cell.angle_gamma   90.00
#
_symmetry.space_group_name_H-M   'P 1'
#
loop_
_entity.id
_entity.type
_entity.pdbx_description
1 polymer ?
#
loop_
_entity_poly.entity_id
_entity_poly.type
_entity_poly.pdbx_seq_one_letter_code
_entity_poly.pdbx_strand_id
1 'polypeptide(L)'
;MPWQPLRRCTEPGCNRRVKSGKCEEHRRAAWRAEDARRGHRRARGYSRQWDKYRAMYLSKNPLCVRCLEKGIYTPAVVVDHIIPIDGGDDVLFWPEWNHQPLCQACHNQKTKWLDPATKSKRAAGGFREEEERAANRNNWMYDADE
;
A
#
# COMPACT_ATOMS: atom_id res chain seq x y z
N MET A 1 -25.32 30.75 -13.26
CA MET A 1 -24.04 30.07 -13.55
C MET A 1 -23.86 30.05 -15.06
N PRO A 2 -22.69 30.38 -15.61
CA PRO A 2 -22.47 30.32 -17.06
C PRO A 2 -22.61 28.88 -17.55
N TRP A 3 -23.41 28.67 -18.60
CA TRP A 3 -23.61 27.36 -19.19
C TRP A 3 -22.33 26.91 -19.91
N GLN A 4 -21.82 25.73 -19.54
CA GLN A 4 -20.63 25.16 -20.16
C GLN A 4 -21.03 24.22 -21.30
N PRO A 5 -20.59 24.46 -22.55
CA PRO A 5 -20.87 23.55 -23.65
C PRO A 5 -20.17 22.21 -23.43
N LEU A 6 -20.86 21.12 -23.80
CA LEU A 6 -20.27 19.78 -23.73
C LEU A 6 -19.07 19.68 -24.69
N ARG A 7 -17.97 19.16 -24.17
CA ARG A 7 -16.71 18.97 -24.89
C ARG A 7 -16.58 17.55 -25.40
N ARG A 8 -15.72 17.33 -26.39
CA ARG A 8 -15.40 15.97 -26.84
C ARG A 8 -14.66 15.22 -25.73
N CYS A 9 -14.88 13.91 -25.68
CA CYS A 9 -14.10 12.99 -24.88
C CYS A 9 -12.60 13.16 -25.16
N THR A 10 -11.78 13.14 -24.12
CA THR A 10 -10.31 13.30 -24.23
C THR A 10 -9.59 12.10 -24.87
N GLU A 11 -10.29 10.96 -25.03
CA GLU A 11 -9.74 9.79 -25.72
C GLU A 11 -9.53 10.06 -27.22
N PRO A 12 -8.35 9.81 -27.80
CA PRO A 12 -8.09 10.00 -29.23
C PRO A 12 -9.13 9.28 -30.10
N GLY A 13 -9.69 9.99 -31.08
CA GLY A 13 -10.71 9.43 -32.00
C GLY A 13 -12.13 9.32 -31.42
N CYS A 14 -12.37 9.61 -30.14
CA CYS A 14 -13.71 9.57 -29.57
C CYS A 14 -14.49 10.88 -29.80
N ASN A 15 -15.69 10.78 -30.38
CA ASN A 15 -16.56 11.92 -30.67
C ASN A 15 -17.66 12.16 -29.63
N ARG A 16 -17.74 11.37 -28.55
CA ARG A 16 -18.78 11.53 -27.51
C ARG A 16 -18.65 12.86 -26.79
N ARG A 17 -19.79 13.48 -26.49
CA ARG A 17 -19.89 14.76 -25.76
C ARG A 17 -19.98 14.52 -24.26
N VAL A 18 -19.14 15.18 -23.47
CA VAL A 18 -19.03 15.04 -22.01
C VAL A 18 -18.88 16.41 -21.36
N LYS A 19 -19.21 16.51 -20.07
CA LYS A 19 -18.97 17.74 -19.27
C LYS A 19 -17.47 18.00 -19.10
N SER A 20 -16.69 16.94 -18.86
CA SER A 20 -15.23 16.97 -18.77
C SER A 20 -14.62 15.58 -18.93
N GLY A 21 -13.37 15.52 -19.42
CA GLY A 21 -12.54 14.31 -19.42
C GLY A 21 -12.97 13.20 -20.40
N LYS A 22 -12.87 11.95 -19.94
CA LYS A 22 -13.23 10.74 -20.70
C LYS A 22 -14.73 10.42 -20.56
N CYS A 23 -15.34 9.86 -21.61
CA CYS A 23 -16.71 9.34 -21.54
C CYS A 23 -16.79 8.14 -20.58
N GLU A 24 -18.01 7.72 -20.19
CA GLU A 24 -18.17 6.61 -19.23
C GLU A 24 -17.47 5.33 -19.67
N GLU A 25 -17.52 5.00 -20.96
CA GLU A 25 -16.89 3.81 -21.49
C GLU A 25 -15.36 3.85 -21.36
N HIS A 26 -14.74 4.97 -21.76
CA HIS A 26 -13.29 5.15 -21.64
C HIS A 26 -12.83 5.32 -20.19
N ARG A 27 -13.69 5.86 -19.29
CA ARG A 27 -13.43 5.80 -17.85
C ARG A 27 -13.45 4.38 -17.31
N ARG A 28 -14.44 3.57 -17.68
CA ARG A 28 -14.51 2.16 -17.28
C ARG A 28 -13.34 1.36 -17.87
N ALA A 29 -12.93 1.63 -19.11
CA ALA A 29 -11.78 0.99 -19.72
C ALA A 29 -10.47 1.37 -18.99
N ALA A 30 -10.26 2.65 -18.70
CA ALA A 30 -9.11 3.11 -17.92
C ALA A 30 -9.09 2.48 -16.51
N TRP A 31 -10.24 2.44 -15.84
CA TRP A 31 -10.35 1.79 -14.53
C TRP A 31 -10.06 0.29 -14.61
N ARG A 32 -10.61 -0.43 -15.60
CA ARG A 32 -10.30 -1.86 -15.81
C ARG A 32 -8.81 -2.10 -16.08
N ALA A 33 -8.16 -1.24 -16.87
CA ALA A 33 -6.72 -1.35 -17.13
C ALA A 33 -5.90 -1.11 -15.85
N GLU A 34 -6.30 -0.14 -15.03
CA GLU A 34 -5.65 0.14 -13.75
C GLU A 34 -5.86 -0.99 -12.74
N ASP A 35 -7.08 -1.53 -12.61
CA ASP A 35 -7.38 -2.68 -11.76
C ASP A 35 -6.65 -3.94 -12.23
N ALA A 36 -6.55 -4.17 -13.55
CA ALA A 36 -5.78 -5.28 -14.12
C ALA A 36 -4.29 -5.14 -13.78
N ARG A 37 -3.72 -3.93 -13.89
CA ARG A 37 -2.32 -3.64 -13.51
C ARG A 37 -2.10 -3.79 -12.00
N ARG A 38 -3.09 -3.44 -11.18
CA ARG A 38 -3.01 -3.53 -9.72
C ARG A 38 -3.16 -4.95 -9.19
N GLY A 39 -3.77 -5.85 -9.97
CA GLY A 39 -4.04 -7.23 -9.58
C GLY A 39 -5.11 -7.36 -8.48
N HIS A 40 -5.46 -8.61 -8.15
CA HIS A 40 -6.45 -8.90 -7.13
C HIS A 40 -5.86 -8.76 -5.71
N ARG A 41 -6.69 -8.45 -4.71
CA ARG A 41 -6.25 -8.22 -3.31
C ARG A 41 -5.41 -9.39 -2.75
N ARG A 42 -5.73 -10.64 -3.11
CA ARG A 42 -4.99 -11.83 -2.68
C ARG A 42 -3.65 -12.02 -3.40
N ALA A 43 -3.50 -11.58 -4.66
CA ALA A 43 -2.21 -11.56 -5.37
C ALA A 43 -1.22 -10.57 -4.75
N ARG A 44 -1.69 -9.61 -3.97
CA ARG A 44 -0.85 -8.64 -3.25
C ARG A 44 -0.45 -9.11 -1.84
N GLY A 45 -0.62 -10.39 -1.51
CA GLY A 45 -0.23 -10.97 -0.22
C GLY A 45 -1.25 -10.83 0.91
N TYR A 46 -2.37 -10.14 0.69
CA TYR A 46 -3.45 -10.01 1.68
C TYR A 46 -4.31 -11.28 1.74
N SER A 47 -3.72 -12.35 2.28
CA SER A 47 -4.36 -13.64 2.52
C SER A 47 -5.09 -13.66 3.87
N ARG A 48 -5.88 -14.72 4.15
CA ARG A 48 -6.48 -14.95 5.49
C ARG A 48 -5.42 -14.95 6.60
N GLN A 49 -4.22 -15.38 6.28
CA GLN A 49 -3.07 -15.43 7.18
C GLN A 49 -2.62 -14.02 7.57
N TRP A 50 -2.59 -13.09 6.61
CA TRP A 50 -2.35 -11.68 6.89
C TRP A 50 -3.43 -11.06 7.76
N ASP A 51 -4.71 -11.38 7.53
CA ASP A 51 -5.80 -10.85 8.36
C ASP A 51 -5.68 -11.29 9.83
N LYS A 52 -5.33 -12.57 10.06
CA LYS A 52 -5.04 -13.12 11.41
C LYS A 52 -3.84 -12.41 12.05
N TYR A 53 -2.73 -12.29 11.30
CA TYR A 53 -1.53 -11.60 11.76
C TYR A 53 -1.82 -10.14 12.11
N ARG A 54 -2.50 -9.40 11.23
CA ARG A 54 -2.85 -7.99 11.41
C ARG A 54 -3.67 -7.78 12.67
N ALA A 55 -4.67 -8.63 12.93
CA ALA A 55 -5.49 -8.52 14.13
C ALA A 55 -4.67 -8.72 15.41
N MET A 56 -3.79 -9.74 15.43
CA MET A 56 -2.88 -10.01 16.55
C MET A 56 -1.83 -8.91 16.74
N TYR A 57 -1.26 -8.40 15.64
CA TYR A 57 -0.25 -7.34 15.71
C TYR A 57 -0.83 -6.03 16.24
N LEU A 58 -2.03 -5.63 15.80
CA LEU A 58 -2.69 -4.41 16.27
C LEU A 58 -3.20 -4.53 17.71
N SER A 59 -3.53 -5.74 18.19
CA SER A 59 -3.88 -5.91 19.61
C SER A 59 -2.66 -5.74 20.53
N LYS A 60 -1.48 -6.20 20.10
CA LYS A 60 -0.21 -5.98 20.81
C LYS A 60 0.31 -4.54 20.67
N ASN A 61 0.05 -3.91 19.52
CA ASN A 61 0.51 -2.58 19.18
C ASN A 61 -0.66 -1.62 18.92
N PRO A 62 -1.42 -1.22 19.97
CA PRO A 62 -2.68 -0.51 19.81
C PRO A 62 -2.52 0.96 19.41
N LEU A 63 -1.32 1.54 19.51
CA LEU A 63 -1.06 2.96 19.29
C LEU A 63 -0.20 3.20 18.05
N CYS A 64 -0.47 4.31 17.37
CA CYS A 64 0.32 4.76 16.23
C CYS A 64 1.72 5.17 16.69
N VAL A 65 2.76 4.50 16.20
CA VAL A 65 4.15 4.76 16.63
C VAL A 65 4.58 6.21 16.35
N ARG A 66 4.18 6.78 15.21
CA ARG A 66 4.48 8.18 14.83
C ARG A 66 3.75 9.23 15.65
N CYS A 67 2.58 8.89 16.17
CA CYS A 67 1.86 9.77 17.10
C CYS A 67 2.47 9.67 18.48
N LEU A 68 2.83 8.45 18.91
CA LEU A 68 3.43 8.19 20.21
C LEU A 68 4.81 8.88 20.36
N GLU A 69 5.63 8.91 19.30
CA GLU A 69 6.87 9.71 19.22
C GLU A 69 6.65 11.19 19.53
N LYS A 70 5.44 11.71 19.31
CA LYS A 70 5.03 13.10 19.57
C LYS A 70 4.25 13.26 20.87
N GLY A 71 4.14 12.22 21.70
CA GLY A 71 3.32 12.21 22.91
C GLY A 71 1.81 12.17 22.66
N ILE A 72 1.38 11.83 21.44
CA ILE A 72 -0.04 11.77 21.06
C ILE A 72 -0.51 10.31 21.04
N TYR A 73 -1.54 10.00 21.82
CA TYR A 73 -2.09 8.65 21.96
C TYR A 73 -3.21 8.40 20.94
N THR A 74 -2.85 8.16 19.68
CA THR A 74 -3.81 7.85 18.62
C THR A 74 -3.84 6.34 18.36
N PRO A 75 -5.03 5.71 18.26
CA PRO A 75 -5.15 4.29 17.91
C PRO A 75 -4.51 3.98 16.54
N ALA A 76 -3.78 2.86 16.47
CA ALA A 76 -3.31 2.30 15.22
C ALA A 76 -4.43 1.51 14.54
N VAL A 77 -4.59 1.72 13.24
CA VAL A 77 -5.59 1.02 12.41
C VAL A 77 -4.97 0.37 11.18
N VAL A 78 -3.69 0.61 10.92
CA VAL A 78 -2.94 0.02 9.80
C VAL A 78 -1.65 -0.59 10.32
N VAL A 79 -1.32 -1.77 9.80
CA VAL A 79 0.02 -2.35 9.88
C VAL A 79 0.71 -2.00 8.57
N ASP A 80 1.75 -1.20 8.65
CA ASP A 80 2.46 -0.63 7.50
C ASP A 80 3.88 -1.17 7.43
N HIS A 81 4.39 -1.36 6.21
CA HIS A 81 5.76 -1.77 5.97
C HIS A 81 6.71 -0.56 6.05
N ILE A 82 7.70 -0.60 6.95
CA ILE A 82 8.71 0.45 7.13
C ILE A 82 9.51 0.64 5.84
N ILE A 83 10.03 -0.45 5.29
CA ILE A 83 10.59 -0.55 3.96
C ILE A 83 9.46 -1.01 3.02
N PRO A 84 9.04 -0.17 2.06
CA PRO A 84 7.92 -0.50 1.18
C PRO A 84 8.18 -1.76 0.36
N ILE A 85 7.14 -2.58 0.22
CA ILE A 85 7.11 -3.82 -0.56
C ILE A 85 6.48 -3.62 -1.94
N ASP A 86 6.84 -4.47 -2.90
CA ASP A 86 6.30 -4.45 -4.27
C ASP A 86 5.21 -5.51 -4.52
N GLY A 87 4.97 -6.41 -3.55
CA GLY A 87 3.95 -7.45 -3.66
C GLY A 87 3.93 -8.40 -2.45
N GLY A 88 3.05 -9.40 -2.51
CA GLY A 88 2.91 -10.40 -1.45
C GLY A 88 4.07 -11.38 -1.33
N ASP A 89 4.80 -11.57 -2.43
CA ASP A 89 5.94 -12.49 -2.54
C ASP A 89 7.27 -11.80 -2.23
N ASP A 90 7.24 -10.53 -1.82
CA ASP A 90 8.42 -9.76 -1.44
C ASP A 90 9.04 -10.34 -0.16
N VAL A 91 10.36 -10.52 -0.13
CA VAL A 91 11.09 -11.02 1.05
C VAL A 91 10.84 -10.17 2.30
N LEU A 92 10.56 -8.87 2.10
CA LEU A 92 10.28 -7.92 3.17
C LEU A 92 8.80 -7.91 3.63
N PHE A 93 7.95 -8.79 3.11
CA PHE A 93 6.52 -8.82 3.43
C PHE A 93 6.23 -9.30 4.86
N TRP A 94 6.86 -10.38 5.29
CA TRP A 94 6.59 -11.05 6.57
C TRP A 94 7.44 -10.65 7.78
N PRO A 95 8.68 -10.11 7.63
CA PRO A 95 9.49 -9.79 8.79
C PRO A 95 8.80 -8.76 9.71
N GLU A 96 8.54 -9.16 10.96
CA GLU A 96 7.86 -8.29 11.93
C GLU A 96 8.59 -6.97 12.19
N TRP A 97 9.92 -6.99 12.13
CA TRP A 97 10.74 -5.77 12.28
C TRP A 97 10.50 -4.76 11.15
N ASN A 98 9.96 -5.20 10.00
CA ASN A 98 9.57 -4.33 8.90
C ASN A 98 8.13 -3.82 9.05
N HIS A 99 7.40 -4.18 10.12
CA HIS A 99 6.05 -3.69 10.37
C HIS A 99 6.03 -2.58 11.43
N GLN A 100 5.15 -1.60 11.22
CA GLN A 100 4.87 -0.55 12.19
C GLN A 100 3.35 -0.29 12.32
N PRO A 101 2.86 -0.01 13.54
CA PRO A 101 1.47 0.36 13.78
C PRO A 101 1.25 1.84 13.46
N LEU A 102 0.33 2.16 12.54
CA LEU A 102 0.02 3.55 12.16
C LEU A 102 -1.47 3.85 12.22
N CYS A 103 -1.79 5.11 12.56
CA CYS A 103 -3.11 5.67 12.28
C CYS A 103 -3.23 6.00 10.78
N GLN A 104 -4.46 6.14 10.27
CA GLN A 104 -4.69 6.41 8.86
C GLN A 104 -3.99 7.68 8.36
N ALA A 105 -3.95 8.74 9.19
CA ALA A 105 -3.33 10.01 8.83
C ALA A 105 -1.81 9.90 8.66
N CYS A 106 -1.13 9.21 9.58
CA CYS A 106 0.31 8.98 9.51
C CYS A 106 0.68 8.03 8.36
N HIS A 107 -0.11 6.98 8.15
CA HIS A 107 0.05 6.08 7.00
C HIS A 107 -0.02 6.85 5.67
N ASN A 108 -1.07 7.66 5.47
CA ASN A 108 -1.22 8.44 4.23
C ASN A 108 -0.08 9.44 4.01
N GLN A 109 0.42 10.06 5.08
CA GLN A 109 1.59 10.96 5.01
C GLN A 109 2.86 10.21 4.62
N LYS A 110 3.13 9.05 5.22
CA LYS A 110 4.26 8.21 4.87
C LYS A 110 4.20 7.79 3.40
N THR A 111 3.07 7.28 2.94
CA THR A 111 2.89 6.86 1.53
C THR A 111 3.14 8.00 0.55
N LYS A 112 2.72 9.22 0.90
CA LYS A 112 2.88 10.37 0.01
C LYS A 112 4.30 10.92 -0.01
N TRP A 113 4.96 11.01 1.14
CA TRP A 113 6.18 11.81 1.30
C TRP A 113 7.44 11.01 1.57
N LEU A 114 7.33 9.87 2.27
CA LEU A 114 8.49 9.08 2.70
C LEU A 114 8.73 7.89 1.78
N ASP A 115 7.66 7.17 1.41
CA ASP A 115 7.76 5.96 0.59
C ASP A 115 8.49 6.18 -0.75
N PRO A 116 8.29 7.29 -1.49
CA PRO A 116 9.04 7.50 -2.74
C PRO A 116 10.56 7.51 -2.52
N ALA A 117 11.04 8.22 -1.48
CA ALA A 117 12.46 8.27 -1.16
C ALA A 117 12.99 6.91 -0.69
N THR A 118 12.24 6.20 0.16
CA THR A 118 12.63 4.87 0.64
C THR A 118 12.68 3.86 -0.51
N LYS A 119 11.73 3.92 -1.45
CA LYS A 119 11.75 3.08 -2.67
C LYS A 119 12.95 3.39 -3.55
N SER A 120 13.29 4.66 -3.77
CA SER A 120 14.50 5.04 -4.50
C SER A 120 15.76 4.54 -3.82
N LYS A 121 15.84 4.62 -2.48
CA LYS A 121 16.96 4.07 -1.70
C LYS A 121 17.05 2.54 -1.83
N ARG A 122 15.91 1.83 -1.80
CA ARG A 122 15.84 0.38 -2.02
C ARG A 122 16.33 0.00 -3.41
N ALA A 123 15.85 0.69 -4.45
CA ALA A 123 16.30 0.47 -5.83
C ALA A 123 17.81 0.73 -6.02
N ALA A 124 18.41 1.63 -5.22
CA ALA A 124 19.84 1.86 -5.19
C ALA A 124 20.64 0.83 -4.36
N GLY A 125 19.99 -0.20 -3.81
CA GLY A 125 20.62 -1.25 -3.00
C GLY A 125 20.84 -0.88 -1.53
N GLY A 126 20.26 0.23 -1.06
CA GLY A 126 20.47 0.73 0.30
C GLY A 126 19.80 -0.06 1.44
N PHE A 127 19.17 -1.21 1.12
CA PHE A 127 18.55 -2.14 2.08
C PHE A 127 18.96 -3.60 1.81
N ARG A 128 20.11 -3.83 1.15
CA ARG A 128 20.54 -5.17 0.74
C ARG A 128 20.72 -6.11 1.93
N GLU A 129 21.31 -5.63 3.04
CA GLU A 129 21.50 -6.43 4.25
C GLU A 129 20.17 -6.83 4.88
N GLU A 130 19.19 -5.93 4.89
CA GLU A 130 17.84 -6.20 5.38
C GLU A 130 17.09 -7.20 4.51
N GLU A 131 17.24 -7.11 3.19
CA GLU A 131 16.69 -8.08 2.24
C GLU A 131 17.34 -9.46 2.39
N GLU A 132 18.66 -9.52 2.54
CA GLU A 132 19.40 -10.77 2.82
C GLU A 132 18.99 -11.37 4.16
N ARG A 133 18.88 -10.56 5.21
CA ARG A 133 18.39 -10.99 6.53
C ARG A 133 16.96 -11.53 6.45
N ALA A 134 16.09 -10.90 5.67
CA ALA A 134 14.73 -11.35 5.46
C ALA A 134 14.67 -12.65 4.65
N ALA A 135 15.50 -12.80 3.62
CA ALA A 135 15.60 -14.00 2.80
C ALA A 135 16.18 -15.20 3.57
N ASN A 136 17.16 -14.97 4.44
CA ASN A 136 17.79 -16.02 5.23
C ASN A 136 16.90 -16.56 6.35
N ARG A 137 15.85 -15.84 6.75
CA ARG A 137 14.85 -16.31 7.71
C ARG A 137 13.66 -16.95 6.99
N ASN A 138 13.92 -18.10 6.36
CA ASN A 138 12.85 -19.06 6.14
C ASN A 138 12.28 -19.44 7.52
N ASN A 139 10.95 -19.34 7.66
CA ASN A 139 10.16 -20.04 8.68
C ASN A 139 9.79 -19.37 10.02
N TRP A 140 9.74 -18.04 10.15
CA TRP A 140 9.20 -17.44 11.40
C TRP A 140 7.70 -17.69 11.64
N MET A 141 7.01 -18.32 10.68
CA MET A 141 5.55 -18.51 10.73
C MET A 141 5.08 -19.96 10.97
N TYR A 142 6.00 -20.92 11.14
CA TYR A 142 5.61 -22.31 11.49
C TYR A 142 5.96 -22.72 12.93
N ASP A 143 6.58 -21.86 13.72
CA ASP A 143 6.94 -22.18 15.12
C ASP A 143 5.79 -21.88 16.12
N ALA A 144 4.54 -21.78 15.65
CA ALA A 144 3.38 -21.42 16.49
C ALA A 144 2.34 -22.54 16.66
N ASP A 145 2.64 -23.75 16.17
CA ASP A 145 1.79 -24.94 16.29
C ASP A 145 2.57 -26.14 16.91
N GLU A 146 3.34 -25.93 17.99
CA GLU A 146 3.82 -26.99 18.89
C GLU A 146 3.39 -26.73 20.35
#